data_AF-A0A9E5G1S3-F1
#
_entry.id   AF-A0A9E5G1S3-F1
#
_cell.length_a   1.000
_cell.length_b   1.000
_cell.length_c   1.000
_cell.angle_alpha   90.00
_cell.angle_beta   90.00
_cell.angle_gamma   90.00
#
_symmetry.space_group_name_H-M   'P 1'
#
loop_
_entity.id
_entity.type
_entity.pdbx_description
1 polymer ?
#
loop_
_entity_poly.entity_id
_entity_poly.type
_entity_poly.pdbx_seq_one_letter_code
_entity_poly.pdbx_strand_id
1 'polypeptide(L)'
;MQDDLIPQEIRTVYADYINDVIQLEATRKPTDGLLGFGKKAGDDPCHDRFASRLEQELNALATETPSSETVSAVLHFVFNAPNEHKELKLAFWMLQAVSGLTEKLIVFLSPQDAADLLESFSELYPKRIRLPVQQKIAKLLNEQAGERGVKKRRGLNDLFKGADR
;
A
#
# COMPACT_ATOMS: atom_id res chain seq x y z
N MET A 1 8.19 -2.06 16.61
CA MET A 1 7.31 -3.22 16.89
C MET A 1 5.99 -3.03 16.17
N GLN A 2 6.00 -3.02 14.84
CA GLN A 2 4.80 -3.23 13.99
C GLN A 2 5.05 -4.36 13.00
N ASP A 3 6.29 -4.85 12.90
CA ASP A 3 6.68 -5.82 11.90
C ASP A 3 6.10 -7.21 12.13
N ASP A 4 5.89 -7.61 13.39
CA ASP A 4 5.39 -8.95 13.74
C ASP A 4 3.90 -9.14 13.40
N LEU A 5 3.19 -8.05 13.07
CA LEU A 5 1.77 -8.07 12.74
C LEU A 5 1.49 -8.27 11.25
N ILE A 6 2.51 -8.18 10.40
CA ILE A 6 2.35 -8.36 8.95
C ILE A 6 2.59 -9.84 8.64
N PRO A 7 1.61 -10.56 8.05
CA PRO A 7 1.77 -11.95 7.66
C PRO A 7 3.03 -12.17 6.82
N GLN A 8 3.77 -13.23 7.14
CA GLN A 8 5.06 -13.50 6.51
C GLN A 8 4.92 -13.80 5.02
N GLU A 9 3.77 -14.33 4.60
CA GLU A 9 3.40 -14.64 3.23
C GLU A 9 3.33 -13.35 2.40
N ILE A 10 2.70 -12.30 2.93
CA ILE A 10 2.64 -10.98 2.28
C ILE A 10 4.05 -10.40 2.13
N ARG A 11 4.88 -10.48 3.18
CA ARG A 11 6.29 -10.01 3.11
C ARG A 11 7.07 -10.76 2.04
N THR A 12 6.89 -12.06 1.97
CA THR A 12 7.57 -12.94 1.01
C THR A 12 7.15 -12.59 -0.41
N VAL A 13 5.87 -12.33 -0.67
CA VAL A 13 5.38 -11.90 -1.99
C VAL A 13 6.05 -10.60 -2.44
N TYR A 14 6.21 -9.61 -1.56
CA TYR A 14 6.92 -8.38 -1.88
C TYR A 14 8.42 -8.61 -2.09
N ALA A 15 9.09 -9.34 -1.19
CA ALA A 15 10.52 -9.62 -1.31
C ALA A 15 10.87 -10.36 -2.61
N ASP A 16 10.09 -11.40 -2.95
CA ASP A 16 10.23 -12.14 -4.21
C ASP A 16 10.08 -11.21 -5.42
N TYR A 17 9.04 -10.36 -5.41
CA TYR A 17 8.78 -9.44 -6.52
C TYR A 17 9.88 -8.40 -6.70
N ILE A 18 10.37 -7.82 -5.60
CA ILE A 18 11.47 -6.84 -5.65
C ILE A 18 12.74 -7.51 -6.18
N ASN A 19 13.04 -8.74 -5.77
CA ASN A 19 14.16 -9.49 -6.31
C ASN A 19 13.99 -9.79 -7.80
N ASP A 20 12.81 -10.24 -8.24
CA ASP A 20 12.49 -10.48 -9.66
C ASP A 20 12.73 -9.21 -10.49
N VAL A 21 12.28 -8.04 -10.00
CA VAL A 21 12.47 -6.76 -10.70
C VAL A 21 13.93 -6.35 -10.74
N ILE A 22 14.69 -6.51 -9.65
CA ILE A 22 16.13 -6.21 -9.62
C ILE A 22 16.87 -7.06 -10.66
N GLN A 23 16.56 -8.35 -10.76
CA GLN A 23 17.16 -9.24 -11.77
C GLN A 23 16.74 -8.85 -13.19
N LEU A 24 15.48 -8.47 -13.38
CA LEU A 24 15.00 -7.97 -14.66
C LEU A 24 15.73 -6.69 -15.10
N GLU A 25 15.91 -5.72 -14.20
CA GLU A 25 16.66 -4.49 -14.49
C GLU A 25 18.13 -4.78 -14.80
N ALA A 26 18.77 -5.70 -14.06
CA ALA A 26 20.17 -6.07 -14.28
C ALA A 26 20.43 -6.80 -15.61
N THR A 27 19.45 -7.54 -16.13
CA THR A 27 19.59 -8.36 -17.34
C THR A 27 19.09 -7.69 -18.62
N ARG A 28 18.47 -6.50 -18.52
CA ARG A 28 17.96 -5.76 -19.68
C ARG A 28 19.08 -5.31 -20.61
N LYS A 29 18.85 -5.51 -21.91
CA LYS A 29 19.71 -4.91 -22.94
C LYS A 29 19.24 -3.48 -23.23
N PRO A 30 20.16 -2.55 -23.55
CA PRO A 30 19.81 -1.18 -23.94
C PRO A 30 18.86 -1.09 -25.15
N THR A 31 18.81 -2.15 -25.97
CA THR A 31 17.97 -2.24 -27.18
C THR A 31 16.57 -2.79 -26.92
N ASP A 32 16.28 -3.31 -25.71
CA ASP A 32 14.99 -3.93 -25.40
C ASP A 32 13.86 -2.88 -25.36
N GLY A 33 12.87 -3.03 -26.25
CA GLY A 33 11.74 -2.11 -26.39
C GLY A 33 11.97 -0.98 -27.40
N LEU A 34 13.14 -0.92 -28.04
CA LEU A 34 13.41 0.04 -29.11
C LEU A 34 12.69 -0.40 -30.40
N LEU A 35 11.93 0.52 -31.02
CA LEU A 35 11.13 0.27 -32.23
C LEU A 35 10.13 -0.90 -32.12
N GLY A 36 9.73 -1.27 -30.90
CA GLY A 36 8.82 -2.40 -30.66
C GLY A 36 9.48 -3.78 -30.79
N PHE A 37 10.81 -3.86 -30.93
CA PHE A 37 11.55 -5.12 -30.90
C PHE A 37 11.96 -5.47 -29.46
N GLY A 38 11.73 -6.73 -29.06
CA GLY A 38 12.00 -7.24 -27.71
C GLY A 38 10.80 -7.14 -26.76
N LYS A 39 10.87 -7.83 -25.61
CA LYS A 39 9.84 -7.74 -24.55
C LYS A 39 9.94 -6.38 -23.88
N LYS A 40 8.81 -5.68 -23.73
CA LYS A 40 8.76 -4.49 -22.86
C LYS A 40 8.88 -4.98 -21.43
N ALA A 41 9.74 -4.34 -20.64
CA ALA A 41 9.93 -4.75 -19.25
C ALA A 41 8.68 -4.56 -18.38
N GLY A 42 7.76 -3.67 -18.76
CA GLY A 42 6.45 -3.55 -18.11
C GLY A 42 5.48 -4.69 -18.42
N ASP A 43 5.80 -5.56 -19.39
CA ASP A 43 5.00 -6.73 -19.78
C ASP A 43 5.66 -8.03 -19.25
N ASP A 44 6.64 -7.93 -18.34
CA ASP A 44 7.24 -9.13 -17.76
C ASP A 44 6.21 -9.86 -16.87
N PRO A 45 6.07 -11.20 -17.00
CA PRO A 45 5.12 -11.96 -16.19
C PRO A 45 5.33 -11.86 -14.68
N CYS A 46 6.48 -11.37 -14.19
CA CYS A 46 6.70 -11.14 -12.75
C CYS A 46 5.68 -10.17 -12.14
N HIS A 47 5.22 -9.17 -12.91
CA HIS A 47 4.23 -8.20 -12.48
C HIS A 47 2.87 -8.83 -12.21
N ASP A 48 2.37 -9.64 -13.15
CA ASP A 48 1.09 -10.33 -13.01
C ASP A 48 1.14 -11.39 -11.91
N ARG A 49 2.25 -12.14 -11.81
CA ARG A 49 2.47 -13.10 -10.72
C ARG A 49 2.44 -12.43 -9.36
N PHE A 50 3.09 -11.27 -9.22
CA PHE A 50 3.08 -10.49 -8.00
C PHE A 50 1.67 -10.05 -7.62
N ALA A 51 0.93 -9.43 -8.54
CA ALA A 51 -0.42 -8.97 -8.29
C ALA A 51 -1.36 -10.13 -7.89
N SER A 52 -1.30 -11.26 -8.61
CA SER A 52 -2.12 -12.44 -8.29
C SER A 52 -1.78 -13.06 -6.95
N ARG A 53 -0.48 -13.23 -6.63
CA ARG A 53 -0.07 -13.78 -5.32
C ARG A 53 -0.49 -12.86 -4.19
N LEU A 54 -0.27 -11.55 -4.34
CA LEU A 54 -0.66 -10.58 -3.32
C LEU A 54 -2.18 -10.57 -3.11
N GLU A 55 -2.97 -10.62 -4.19
CA GLU A 55 -4.42 -10.71 -4.09
C GLU A 55 -4.87 -11.96 -3.32
N GLN A 56 -4.25 -13.11 -3.58
CA GLN A 56 -4.51 -14.36 -2.87
C GLN A 56 -4.24 -14.22 -1.37
N GLU A 57 -3.07 -13.71 -0.98
CA GLU A 57 -2.72 -13.55 0.44
C GLU A 57 -3.63 -12.55 1.14
N LEU A 58 -3.96 -11.43 0.50
CA LEU A 58 -4.91 -10.46 1.07
C LEU A 58 -6.33 -11.05 1.18
N ASN A 59 -6.72 -12.00 0.31
CA ASN A 59 -8.02 -12.69 0.37
C ASN A 59 -8.04 -13.73 1.49
N ALA A 60 -6.95 -14.48 1.66
CA ALA A 60 -6.77 -15.39 2.78
C ALA A 60 -6.88 -14.62 4.10
N LEU A 61 -6.13 -13.53 4.23
CA LEU A 61 -6.18 -12.67 5.41
C LEU A 61 -7.60 -12.15 5.70
N ALA A 62 -8.33 -11.68 4.68
CA ALA A 62 -9.71 -11.21 4.87
C ALA A 62 -10.67 -12.32 5.36
N THR A 63 -10.41 -13.57 4.96
CA THR A 63 -11.22 -14.74 5.36
C THR A 63 -11.01 -15.12 6.82
N GLU A 64 -9.83 -14.82 7.38
CA GLU A 64 -9.48 -15.08 8.78
C GLU A 64 -10.08 -14.07 9.76
N THR A 65 -10.85 -13.08 9.27
CA THR A 65 -11.44 -12.00 10.08
C THR A 65 -10.39 -11.31 10.97
N PRO A 66 -9.40 -10.64 10.35
CA PRO A 66 -8.20 -10.20 11.03
C PRO A 66 -8.51 -9.07 12.00
N SER A 67 -7.63 -8.87 12.99
CA SER A 67 -7.74 -7.74 13.89
C SER A 67 -7.51 -6.41 13.14
N SER A 68 -8.10 -5.33 13.66
CA SER A 68 -7.86 -3.98 13.13
C SER A 68 -6.37 -3.61 13.13
N GLU A 69 -5.63 -4.03 14.16
CA GLU A 69 -4.21 -3.75 14.30
C GLU A 69 -3.38 -4.44 13.20
N THR A 70 -3.66 -5.72 12.94
CA THR A 70 -3.08 -6.50 11.85
C THR A 70 -3.36 -5.85 10.50
N VAL A 71 -4.60 -5.45 10.24
CA VAL A 71 -4.98 -4.80 8.98
C VAL A 71 -4.30 -3.45 8.83
N SER A 72 -4.25 -2.65 9.90
CA SER A 72 -3.55 -1.36 9.89
C SER A 72 -2.07 -1.55 9.52
N ALA A 73 -1.38 -2.52 10.14
CA ALA A 73 0.01 -2.82 9.83
C ALA A 73 0.22 -3.26 8.36
N VAL A 74 -0.64 -4.13 7.84
CA VAL A 74 -0.59 -4.58 6.44
C VAL A 74 -0.83 -3.42 5.47
N LEU A 75 -1.82 -2.57 5.73
CA LEU A 75 -2.12 -1.42 4.87
C LEU A 75 -0.99 -0.39 4.90
N HIS A 76 -0.41 -0.11 6.07
CA HIS A 76 0.79 0.72 6.17
C HIS A 76 1.95 0.18 5.33
N PHE A 77 2.20 -1.12 5.43
CA PHE A 77 3.25 -1.78 4.64
C PHE A 77 3.02 -1.63 3.14
N VAL A 78 1.83 -1.99 2.65
CA VAL A 78 1.48 -1.88 1.22
C VAL A 78 1.56 -0.44 0.72
N PHE A 79 1.07 0.52 1.49
CA PHE A 79 1.04 1.92 1.07
C PHE A 79 2.42 2.59 1.10
N ASN A 80 3.36 2.11 1.92
CA ASN A 80 4.72 2.62 1.97
C ASN A 80 5.63 2.00 0.90
N ALA A 81 5.36 0.78 0.45
CA ALA A 81 6.22 0.05 -0.48
C ALA A 81 6.62 0.83 -1.75
N PRO A 82 5.74 1.59 -2.44
CA PRO A 82 6.16 2.39 -3.59
C PRO A 82 7.21 3.46 -3.26
N ASN A 83 7.16 4.04 -2.06
CA ASN A 83 8.10 5.07 -1.63
C ASN A 83 9.44 4.46 -1.18
N GLU A 84 9.40 3.30 -0.49
CA GLU A 84 10.58 2.55 -0.10
C GLU A 84 11.40 2.05 -1.31
N HIS A 85 10.70 1.71 -2.41
CA HIS A 85 11.30 1.18 -3.64
C HIS A 85 11.25 2.16 -4.82
N LYS A 86 11.16 3.47 -4.57
CA LYS A 86 10.98 4.51 -5.61
C LYS A 86 12.06 4.53 -6.70
N GLU A 87 13.25 4.01 -6.40
CA GLU A 87 14.37 3.94 -7.36
C GLU A 87 14.19 2.80 -8.38
N LEU A 88 13.41 1.76 -8.05
CA LEU A 88 13.07 0.65 -8.94
C LEU A 88 11.91 1.07 -9.85
N LYS A 89 12.24 1.74 -10.94
CA LYS A 89 11.26 2.35 -11.85
C LYS A 89 10.29 1.32 -12.44
N LEU A 90 10.74 0.09 -12.67
CA LEU A 90 9.88 -1.00 -13.15
C LEU A 90 8.89 -1.49 -12.09
N ALA A 91 9.25 -1.39 -10.80
CA ALA A 91 8.36 -1.77 -9.70
C ALA A 91 7.38 -0.66 -9.34
N PHE A 92 7.80 0.60 -9.43
CA PHE A 92 7.06 1.75 -8.89
C PHE A 92 5.57 1.76 -9.28
N TRP A 93 5.26 1.65 -10.58
CA TRP A 93 3.87 1.71 -11.04
C TRP A 93 3.04 0.50 -10.62
N MET A 94 3.65 -0.69 -10.58
CA MET A 94 2.98 -1.89 -10.13
C MET A 94 2.68 -1.83 -8.63
N LEU A 95 3.64 -1.38 -7.81
CA LEU A 95 3.46 -1.17 -6.38
C LEU A 95 2.33 -0.15 -6.09
N GLN A 96 2.21 0.89 -6.91
CA GLN A 96 1.09 1.83 -6.84
C GLN A 96 -0.25 1.19 -7.22
N ALA A 97 -0.26 0.32 -8.23
CA ALA A 97 -1.49 -0.31 -8.72
C ALA A 97 -2.06 -1.31 -7.71
N VAL A 98 -1.21 -2.16 -7.12
CA VAL A 98 -1.64 -3.20 -6.20
C VAL A 98 -2.19 -2.68 -4.88
N SER A 99 -1.99 -1.40 -4.54
CA SER A 99 -2.66 -0.80 -3.38
C SER A 99 -4.18 -0.91 -3.49
N GLY A 100 -4.73 -0.99 -4.71
CA GLY A 100 -6.17 -1.21 -4.92
C GLY A 100 -6.68 -2.58 -4.47
N LEU A 101 -5.80 -3.58 -4.34
CA LEU A 101 -6.17 -4.92 -3.89
C LEU A 101 -6.54 -4.95 -2.39
N THR A 102 -6.20 -3.89 -1.66
CA THR A 102 -6.41 -3.82 -0.21
C THR A 102 -7.78 -3.28 0.19
N GLU A 103 -8.60 -2.83 -0.76
CA GLU A 103 -9.88 -2.15 -0.47
C GLU A 103 -10.78 -2.95 0.47
N LYS A 104 -10.90 -4.25 0.25
CA LYS A 104 -11.72 -5.17 1.06
C LYS A 104 -11.26 -5.31 2.50
N LEU A 105 -9.99 -5.00 2.79
CA LEU A 105 -9.47 -5.06 4.14
C LEU A 105 -9.88 -3.84 4.98
N ILE A 106 -10.17 -2.70 4.35
CA ILE A 106 -10.47 -1.45 5.05
C ILE A 106 -11.65 -1.60 6.01
N VAL A 107 -12.63 -2.46 5.69
CA VAL A 107 -13.81 -2.69 6.52
C VAL A 107 -13.49 -3.27 7.91
N PHE A 108 -12.34 -3.92 8.08
CA PHE A 108 -11.90 -4.50 9.35
C PHE A 108 -11.22 -3.48 10.27
N LEU A 109 -10.90 -2.28 9.77
CA LEU A 109 -10.31 -1.24 10.61
C LEU A 109 -11.31 -0.73 11.63
N SER A 110 -10.84 -0.47 12.84
CA SER A 110 -11.56 0.34 13.79
C SER A 110 -11.66 1.78 13.25
N PRO A 111 -12.67 2.56 13.68
CA PRO A 111 -12.77 3.97 13.29
C PRO A 111 -11.53 4.80 13.66
N GLN A 112 -10.82 4.41 14.71
CA GLN A 112 -9.59 5.10 15.13
C GLN A 112 -8.44 4.76 14.19
N ASP A 113 -8.19 3.47 13.95
CA ASP A 113 -7.10 3.02 13.07
C ASP A 113 -7.29 3.50 11.63
N ALA A 114 -8.53 3.54 11.14
CA ALA A 114 -8.85 4.12 9.84
C ALA A 114 -8.52 5.63 9.77
N ALA A 115 -8.75 6.38 10.86
CA ALA A 115 -8.41 7.80 10.94
C ALA A 115 -6.88 8.01 11.00
N ASP A 116 -6.18 7.18 11.77
CA ASP A 116 -4.72 7.18 11.88
C ASP A 116 -4.07 6.86 10.53
N LEU A 117 -4.51 5.80 9.88
CA LEU A 117 -4.02 5.40 8.57
C LEU A 117 -4.34 6.44 7.49
N LEU A 118 -5.52 7.08 7.53
CA LEU A 118 -5.88 8.15 6.59
C LEU A 118 -4.94 9.36 6.68
N GLU A 119 -4.48 9.71 7.88
CA GLU A 119 -3.54 10.81 8.08
C GLU A 119 -2.20 10.48 7.42
N SER A 120 -1.59 9.35 7.79
CA SER A 120 -0.32 8.91 7.20
C SER A 120 -0.42 8.70 5.69
N PHE A 121 -1.54 8.13 5.21
CA PHE A 121 -1.81 7.98 3.78
C PHE A 121 -1.90 9.34 3.08
N SER A 122 -2.41 10.37 3.76
CA SER A 122 -2.53 11.71 3.18
C SER A 122 -1.21 12.47 3.13
N GLU A 123 -0.27 12.16 4.02
CA GLU A 123 1.10 12.63 3.96
C GLU A 123 1.88 11.96 2.82
N LEU A 124 1.76 10.63 2.70
CA LEU A 124 2.38 9.85 1.63
C LEU A 124 1.84 10.23 0.25
N TYR A 125 0.53 10.44 0.15
CA TYR A 125 -0.19 10.73 -1.08
C TYR A 125 -0.99 12.02 -0.95
N PRO A 126 -0.38 13.19 -1.21
CA PRO A 126 -1.07 14.47 -1.19
C PRO A 126 -2.23 14.51 -2.19
N LYS A 127 -3.38 15.07 -1.79
CA LYS A 127 -4.64 15.07 -2.56
C LYS A 127 -4.48 15.53 -4.02
N ARG A 128 -3.58 16.48 -4.30
CA ARG A 128 -3.37 17.06 -5.64
C ARG A 128 -2.70 16.12 -6.64
N ILE A 129 -2.01 15.09 -6.14
CA ILE A 129 -1.24 14.15 -6.97
C ILE A 129 -1.76 12.71 -6.87
N ARG A 130 -2.89 12.49 -6.18
CA ARG A 130 -3.45 11.16 -5.99
C ARG A 130 -3.91 10.54 -7.30
N LEU A 131 -3.45 9.31 -7.54
CA LEU A 131 -3.99 8.43 -8.57
C LEU A 131 -5.44 8.03 -8.23
N PRO A 132 -6.26 7.62 -9.23
CA PRO A 132 -7.65 7.20 -8.99
C PRO A 132 -7.79 6.13 -7.89
N VAL A 133 -6.90 5.15 -7.86
CA VAL A 133 -6.88 4.10 -6.82
C VAL A 133 -6.66 4.69 -5.43
N GLN A 134 -5.76 5.65 -5.29
CA GLN A 134 -5.46 6.33 -4.02
C GLN A 134 -6.61 7.25 -3.58
N GLN A 135 -7.33 7.86 -4.52
CA GLN A 135 -8.54 8.63 -4.21
C GLN A 135 -9.62 7.73 -3.61
N LYS A 136 -9.81 6.54 -4.18
CA LYS A 136 -10.77 5.55 -3.69
C LYS A 136 -10.37 5.02 -2.31
N ILE A 137 -9.11 4.66 -2.10
CA ILE A 137 -8.60 4.24 -0.79
C ILE A 137 -8.83 5.33 0.27
N ALA A 138 -8.45 6.58 -0.01
CA ALA A 138 -8.65 7.67 0.93
C ALA A 138 -10.13 7.90 1.28
N LYS A 139 -11.02 7.73 0.30
CA LYS A 139 -12.47 7.79 0.52
C LYS A 139 -12.94 6.68 1.46
N LEU A 140 -12.54 5.44 1.20
CA LEU A 140 -12.90 4.28 2.03
C LEU A 140 -12.38 4.41 3.47
N LEU A 141 -11.13 4.86 3.65
CA LEU A 141 -10.56 5.12 4.97
C LEU A 141 -11.35 6.22 5.72
N ASN A 142 -11.72 7.29 5.03
CA ASN A 142 -12.52 8.36 5.61
C ASN A 142 -13.93 7.90 6.00
N GLU A 143 -14.57 7.06 5.18
CA GLU A 143 -15.87 6.45 5.49
C GLU A 143 -15.76 5.54 6.72
N GLN A 144 -14.72 4.70 6.78
CA GLN A 144 -14.49 3.78 7.89
C GLN A 144 -14.16 4.51 9.20
N ALA A 145 -13.46 5.64 9.14
CA ALA A 145 -13.17 6.48 10.31
C ALA A 145 -14.44 7.08 10.94
N GLY A 146 -15.46 7.34 10.12
CA GLY A 146 -16.70 8.01 10.52
C GLY A 146 -16.48 9.35 11.23
N GLU A 147 -17.56 9.95 11.77
CA GLU A 147 -17.43 11.22 12.49
C GLU A 147 -16.71 11.07 13.85
N ARG A 148 -16.81 9.90 14.48
CA ARG A 148 -16.32 9.68 15.86
C ARG A 148 -14.79 9.54 15.92
N GLY A 149 -14.18 8.85 14.96
CA GLY A 149 -12.71 8.76 14.86
C GLY A 149 -12.07 10.13 14.63
N VAL A 150 -12.66 10.92 13.72
CA VAL A 150 -12.19 12.28 13.39
C VAL A 150 -12.35 13.26 14.57
N LYS A 151 -13.48 13.22 15.29
CA LYS A 151 -13.74 14.09 16.45
C LYS A 151 -12.84 13.77 17.65
N LYS A 152 -12.62 12.47 17.96
CA LYS A 152 -11.74 12.05 19.06
C LYS A 152 -10.29 12.51 18.85
N ARG A 153 -9.80 12.45 17.60
CA ARG A 153 -8.47 12.93 17.23
C ARG A 153 -8.33 14.46 17.28
N ARG A 154 -9.32 15.22 16.78
CA ARG A 154 -9.31 16.70 16.90
C ARG A 154 -9.24 17.13 18.38
N GLY A 155 -10.05 16.52 19.24
CA GLY A 155 -10.02 16.79 20.68
C GLY A 155 -8.65 16.52 21.32
N LEU A 156 -7.97 15.44 20.93
CA LEU A 156 -6.61 15.12 21.39
C LEU A 156 -5.57 16.13 20.86
N ASN A 157 -5.55 16.41 19.56
CA ASN A 157 -4.56 17.33 18.98
C ASN A 157 -4.73 18.78 19.48
N ASP A 158 -5.95 19.21 19.77
CA ASP A 158 -6.23 20.53 20.35
C ASP A 158 -5.80 20.63 21.82
N LEU A 159 -5.83 19.52 22.58
CA LEU A 159 -5.30 19.45 23.94
C LEU A 159 -3.77 19.58 23.99
N PHE A 160 -3.05 19.04 23.01
CA PHE A 160 -1.59 19.13 22.95
C PHE A 160 -1.07 20.43 22.31
N LYS A 161 -1.86 21.10 21.46
CA LYS A 161 -1.52 22.43 20.92
C LYS A 161 -1.66 23.58 21.92
N GLY A 162 -2.25 23.33 23.09
CA GLY A 162 -2.40 24.33 24.17
C GLY A 162 -1.21 24.45 25.12
N ALA A 163 -0.16 23.64 24.99
CA ALA A 163 0.94 23.55 25.96
C ALA A 163 2.19 24.38 25.63
N ASP A 164 2.23 25.06 24.47
CA ASP A 164 3.31 26.02 24.13
C ASP A 164 2.78 27.46 24.20
N ARG A 165 2.64 27.99 25.43
CA ARG A 165 2.53 29.44 25.70
C ARG A 165 3.24 29.81 26.97
#